data_AF-A0A804U5Q5-F1
#
_entry.id   AF-A0A804U5Q5-F1
#
_cell.length_a   1.000
_cell.length_b   1.000
_cell.length_c   1.000
_cell.angle_alpha   90.00
_cell.angle_beta   90.00
_cell.angle_gamma   90.00
#
_symmetry.space_group_name_H-M   'P 1'
#
loop_
_entity.id
_entity.type
_entity.pdbx_description
1 polymer ?
#
loop_
_entity_poly.entity_id
_entity_poly.type
_entity_poly.pdbx_seq_one_letter_code
_entity_poly.pdbx_strand_id
1 'polypeptide(L)' 'MISSQSSRPNQINILIIGPVPGQKYSEFVFTIIYPEPATEERQVWVIYIYIIMWNRGMGSISPDGSKSHNTV' A
#
# COMPACT_ATOMS: atom_id res chain seq x y z
N MET A 1 -15.78 4.08 -2.73
CA MET A 1 -14.86 4.48 -3.81
C MET A 1 -13.46 4.06 -3.35
N ILE A 2 -12.77 3.19 -4.08
CA ILE A 2 -11.38 2.82 -3.75
C ILE A 2 -10.50 3.86 -4.43
N SER A 3 -9.91 4.78 -3.68
CA SER A 3 -8.96 5.76 -4.21
C SER A 3 -7.54 5.21 -4.07
N SER A 4 -6.89 4.94 -5.20
CA SER A 4 -5.45 4.75 -5.28
C SER A 4 -4.79 6.13 -5.25
N GLN A 5 -3.92 6.38 -4.28
CA GLN A 5 -3.11 7.59 -4.22
C GLN A 5 -1.63 7.23 -4.32
N SER A 6 -0.93 7.81 -5.29
CA SER A 6 0.54 7.80 -5.33
C SER A 6 1.04 8.81 -4.30
N SER A 7 1.93 8.38 -3.41
CA SER A 7 2.37 9.19 -2.27
C SER A 7 3.27 10.37 -2.67
N ARG A 8 3.83 10.41 -3.90
CA ARG A 8 4.64 11.53 -4.44
C ARG A 8 4.59 11.59 -5.98
N PRO A 9 4.66 12.78 -6.61
CA PRO A 9 4.92 12.88 -8.04
C PRO A 9 6.26 12.20 -8.36
N ASN A 10 6.27 11.28 -9.33
CA ASN A 10 7.40 10.42 -9.77
C ASN A 10 7.78 9.19 -8.92
N GLN A 11 7.01 8.79 -7.90
CA GLN A 11 7.18 7.47 -7.24
C GLN A 11 5.96 6.58 -7.51
N ILE A 12 6.02 5.81 -8.59
CA ILE A 12 4.90 5.04 -9.14
C ILE A 12 4.60 3.75 -8.33
N ASN A 13 5.47 3.33 -7.41
CA ASN A 13 5.42 1.98 -6.84
C ASN A 13 4.81 1.87 -5.43
N ILE A 14 4.16 2.91 -4.90
CA ILE A 14 3.48 2.87 -3.59
C ILE A 14 1.98 3.01 -3.81
N LEU A 15 1.23 1.98 -3.39
CA LEU A 15 -0.24 1.94 -3.44
C LEU A 15 -0.81 2.06 -2.02
N ILE A 16 -1.56 3.12 -1.77
CA ILE A 16 -2.31 3.33 -0.52
C ILE A 16 -3.80 3.15 -0.80
N ILE A 17 -4.46 2.33 0.03
CA ILE A 17 -5.89 2.05 -0.05
C ILE A 17 -6.51 2.20 1.34
N GLY A 18 -7.55 3.01 1.43
CA GLY A 18 -8.32 3.20 2.65
C GLY A 18 -8.85 4.63 2.81
N PRO A 19 -9.67 4.87 3.84
CA PRO A 19 -10.37 3.86 4.65
C PRO A 19 -11.46 3.17 3.83
N VAL A 20 -11.67 1.86 4.03
CA VAL A 20 -12.73 1.09 3.36
C VAL A 20 -13.59 0.33 4.36
N PRO A 21 -14.89 0.08 4.06
CA PRO A 21 -15.75 -0.70 4.94
C PRO A 21 -15.24 -2.14 5.10
N GLY A 22 -14.75 -2.49 6.29
CA GLY A 22 -14.12 -3.79 6.55
C GLY A 22 -15.05 -5.01 6.37
N GLN A 23 -16.37 -4.83 6.52
CA GLN A 23 -17.35 -5.89 6.25
C GLN A 23 -17.44 -6.26 4.77
N LYS A 24 -17.22 -5.28 3.87
CA LYS A 24 -17.32 -5.47 2.42
C LYS A 24 -15.98 -5.78 1.77
N TYR A 25 -14.90 -5.28 2.35
CA TYR A 25 -13.54 -5.38 1.81
C TYR A 25 -12.60 -5.99 2.85
N SER A 26 -12.83 -7.26 3.18
CA SER A 26 -11.97 -8.06 4.04
C SER A 26 -10.76 -8.65 3.30
N GLU A 27 -10.88 -8.81 1.99
CA GLU A 27 -9.88 -9.38 1.09
C GLU A 27 -9.52 -8.39 -0.01
N PHE A 28 -8.24 -8.38 -0.41
CA PHE A 28 -7.71 -7.52 -1.45
C PHE A 28 -6.96 -8.35 -2.47
N VAL A 29 -7.23 -8.08 -3.75
CA VAL A 29 -6.56 -8.70 -4.88
C VAL A 29 -5.87 -7.59 -5.67
N PHE A 30 -4.57 -7.74 -5.90
CA PHE A 30 -3.75 -6.79 -6.63
C PHE A 30 -3.15 -7.43 -7.88
N THR A 31 -3.24 -6.72 -9.00
CA THR A 31 -2.51 -7.08 -10.22
C THR A 31 -1.25 -6.23 -10.30
N ILE A 32 -0.08 -6.88 -10.30
CA ILE A 32 1.22 -6.23 -10.45
C ILE A 32 1.71 -6.48 -11.87
N ILE A 33 2.07 -5.42 -12.58
CA ILE A 33 2.66 -5.51 -13.92
C ILE A 33 4.17 -5.36 -13.77
N TYR A 34 4.92 -6.34 -14.27
CA TYR A 34 6.38 -6.33 -14.23
C TYR A 34 6.95 -5.73 -15.54
N PRO A 35 7.97 -4.87 -15.47
CA PRO A 35 8.61 -4.33 -16.67
C PRO A 35 9.47 -5.39 -17.35
N GLU A 36 9.27 -5.62 -18.65
CA GLU A 36 10.02 -6.63 -19.40
C GLU A 36 11.54 -6.34 -19.36
N PRO A 37 12.39 -7.32 -18.98
CA PRO A 37 13.83 -7.08 -18.90
C PRO A 37 14.36 -6.78 -20.31
N ALA A 38 15.20 -5.75 -20.44
CA ALA A 38 15.83 -5.43 -21.72
C ALA A 38 16.62 -6.64 -22.23
N THR A 39 16.37 -7.03 -23.47
CA THR A 39 16.93 -8.20 -24.17
C THR A 39 18.44 -8.15 -24.41
N GLU A 40 19.17 -7.19 -23.82
CA GLU A 40 20.62 -7.13 -23.93
C GLU A 40 21.27 -8.22 -23.05
N GLU A 41 22.28 -8.89 -23.60
CA GLU A 41 22.84 -10.20 -23.22
C GLU A 41 23.46 -10.31 -21.80
N ARG A 42 23.24 -9.33 -20.93
CA ARG A 42 23.48 -9.45 -19.50
C ARG A 42 22.14 -9.65 -18.81
N GLN A 43 21.69 -10.90 -18.73
CA GLN A 43 20.57 -11.31 -17.88
C GLN A 43 20.89 -10.98 -16.42
N VAL A 44 20.58 -9.75 -16.01
CA VAL A 44 20.60 -9.34 -14.61
C VAL A 44 19.30 -9.82 -14.00
N TRP A 45 19.38 -10.77 -13.08
CA TRP A 45 18.24 -11.16 -12.24
C TRP A 45 17.92 -10.01 -11.30
N VAL A 46 16.74 -9.40 -11.47
CA VAL A 46 16.28 -8.33 -10.59
C VAL A 46 15.35 -8.95 -9.54
N ILE A 47 15.71 -8.83 -8.27
CA ILE A 47 14.88 -9.25 -7.13
C ILE A 47 14.00 -8.08 -6.71
N TYR A 48 12.69 -8.30 -6.66
CA TYR A 48 11.72 -7.31 -6.19
C TYR A 48 11.26 -7.66 -4.79
N ILE A 49 11.34 -6.69 -3.89
CA ILE A 49 10.86 -6.82 -2.52
C ILE A 49 9.52 -6.10 -2.42
N TYR A 50 8.50 -6.83 -2.00
CA TYR A 50 7.17 -6.28 -1.73
C TYR A 50 6.98 -6.15 -0.22
N ILE A 51 6.63 -4.96 0.23
CA ILE A 51 6.33 -4.67 1.63
C ILE A 51 4.84 -4.33 1.72
N ILE A 52 4.10 -5.12 2.50
CA ILE A 52 2.66 -4.94 2.69
C ILE A 52 2.42 -4.58 4.15
N MET A 53 1.70 -3.48 4.37
CA MET A 53 1.26 -3.04 5.69
C MET A 53 -0.25 -2.92 5.68
N TRP A 54 -0.89 -3.42 6.73
CA TRP A 54 -2.34 -3.50 6.82
C TRP A 54 -2.82 -3.08 8.20
N ASN A 55 -3.87 -2.26 8.25
CA ASN A 55 -4.48 -1.77 9.50
C ASN A 55 -6.00 -1.98 9.46
N ARG A 56 -6.58 -2.37 10.61
CA ARG A 56 -8.02 -2.39 10.84
C ARG A 56 -8.33 -1.74 12.18
N GLY A 57 -9.51 -1.10 12.25
CA GLY A 57 -9.93 -0.35 13.41
C GLY A 57 -9.34 1.06 13.45
N MET A 58 -9.70 1.81 14.48
CA MET A 58 -9.26 3.17 14.69
C MET A 58 -7.93 3.19 15.46
N GLY A 59 -7.01 4.05 15.02
CA GLY A 59 -5.73 4.23 15.69
C GLY A 59 -5.90 4.83 17.09
N SER A 60 -4.98 4.48 18.00
CA SER A 60 -5.03 4.94 19.39
C SER A 60 -4.62 6.40 19.57
N ILE A 61 -3.80 6.95 18.67
CA ILE A 61 -3.16 8.27 18.79
C ILE A 61 -3.39 9.04 17.49
N SER A 62 -3.74 10.32 17.62
CA SER A 62 -3.93 11.27 16.53
C SER A 62 -2.59 11.88 16.06
N PRO A 63 -2.52 12.49 14.86
CA PRO A 63 -1.29 13.10 14.37
C PRO A 63 -0.70 14.19 15.26
N ASP A 64 -1.53 14.86 16.06
CA ASP A 64 -1.13 15.88 17.04
C ASP A 64 -0.64 15.29 18.38
N GLY A 65 -0.61 13.96 18.50
CA GLY A 65 -0.21 13.23 19.71
C GLY A 65 -1.34 13.06 20.73
N SER A 66 -2.54 13.58 20.48
CA SER A 66 -3.69 13.39 21.36
C SER A 66 -4.17 11.93 21.34
N LYS A 67 -4.69 11.46 22.49
CA LYS A 67 -5.33 10.14 22.61
C LYS A 67 -6.67 10.13 21.85
N SER A 68 -6.91 9.09 21.07
CA SER A 68 -8.22 8.83 20.47
C SER A 68 -9.25 8.37 21.50
N HIS A 69 -10.53 8.38 21.15
CA HIS A 69 -11.61 7.83 21.98
C HIS A 69 -11.71 6.29 21.95
N ASN A 70 -10.72 5.60 21.33
CA ASN A 70 -10.61 4.14 21.31
C ASN A 70 -9.36 3.66 22.07
N THR A 71 -9.05 4.33 23.18
CA THR A 71 -7.92 4.00 24.04
C THR A 71 -8.34 4.05 25.50
N VAL A 72 -7.65 3.31 26.37
CA VAL A 72 -7.87 3.31 27.83
C VAL A 72 -7.21 4.53 28.48
#